data_AF-A0A819LJ66-F1
#
_entry.id   AF-A0A819LJ66-F1
#
_cell.length_a   1.000
_cell.length_b   1.000
_cell.length_c   1.000
_cell.angle_alpha   90.00
_cell.angle_beta   90.00
_cell.angle_gamma   90.00
#
_symmetry.space_group_name_H-M   'P 1'
#
loop_
_entity.id
_entity.type
_entity.pdbx_description
1 polymer ?
#
loop_
_entity_poly.entity_id
_entity_poly.type
_entity_poly.pdbx_seq_one_letter_code
_entity_poly.pdbx_strand_id
1 'polypeptide(L)'
;MLCVVWNWTDNILLAPMFLEAGYAEAAVEWIKKLPLVGLEKKFDLGVISIVYNLSRHKGGLHTFRQNHAFEILMEYKPFVNLENVDEPPVSLENVNEPPVSLEDVDEPPVNLENVDKPSEMMQLLGMSLIVLATSDDDQKQNQEVIRKVTENLYGMCKEASEYIDFRCDGYLLSDILDQLECSFANMSIVQHVLGNQSNVKKERIKFFAELLTSTYGLSIIEEPKPYEKIIWETLLNILLCISNYIEYRAELRAYGEFRVLIEGLTKRPKQDIAKRILSNLKLDENPITPPHQQKTKQQPLIYISYNRADEEFCRLFVEELSRSNNIEIWVDYENVSSSEDLWDSVAPIIQRATIIIVLVSNAYWDSIVNFQELTYAMTSLKKQSQSKNVSFIFIETGQDAAGKREWISDLTKDKIISYNQNIDQMVNAVLEHDAFLKKYTLVTNSAKIAVQSHICTII
;
A
#
# COMPACT_ATOMS: atom_id res chain seq x y z
N MET A 1 -6.53 -19.19 -33.03
CA MET A 1 -7.40 -19.34 -31.85
C MET A 1 -6.84 -18.56 -30.67
N LEU A 2 -5.60 -18.81 -30.22
CA LEU A 2 -4.99 -18.07 -29.11
C LEU A 2 -4.95 -16.54 -29.30
N CYS A 3 -4.63 -16.05 -30.51
CA CYS A 3 -4.66 -14.60 -30.80
C CYS A 3 -6.07 -13.98 -30.72
N VAL A 4 -7.12 -14.78 -30.95
CA VAL A 4 -8.51 -14.33 -30.79
C VAL A 4 -8.86 -14.27 -29.32
N VAL A 5 -8.45 -15.28 -28.55
CA VAL A 5 -8.62 -15.31 -27.09
C VAL A 5 -7.87 -14.15 -26.45
N TRP A 6 -6.61 -13.92 -26.81
CA TRP A 6 -5.80 -12.78 -26.36
C TRP A 6 -6.52 -11.45 -26.61
N ASN A 7 -6.84 -11.12 -27.87
CA ASN A 7 -7.54 -9.88 -28.22
C ASN A 7 -8.89 -9.71 -27.50
N TRP A 8 -9.55 -10.80 -27.12
CA TRP A 8 -10.83 -10.75 -26.41
C TRP A 8 -10.66 -10.68 -24.89
N THR A 9 -9.61 -11.28 -24.34
CA THR A 9 -9.25 -11.14 -22.92
C THR A 9 -8.78 -9.74 -22.57
N ASP A 10 -8.21 -8.99 -23.54
CA ASP A 10 -7.90 -7.57 -23.37
C ASP A 10 -9.17 -6.74 -23.05
N ASN A 11 -10.35 -7.24 -23.42
CA ASN A 11 -11.62 -6.67 -22.98
C ASN A 11 -12.05 -7.30 -21.66
N ILE A 12 -11.71 -6.65 -20.55
CA ILE A 12 -12.00 -7.08 -19.17
C ILE A 12 -13.49 -7.43 -18.96
N LEU A 13 -14.42 -6.83 -19.72
CA LEU A 13 -15.86 -7.15 -19.64
C LEU A 13 -16.18 -8.60 -20.03
N LEU A 14 -15.34 -9.23 -20.84
CA LEU A 14 -15.49 -10.62 -21.26
C LEU A 14 -14.78 -11.60 -20.33
N ALA A 15 -13.98 -11.12 -19.37
CA ALA A 15 -13.23 -11.98 -18.45
C ALA A 15 -14.14 -13.01 -17.73
N PRO A 16 -15.33 -12.68 -17.21
CA PRO A 16 -16.21 -13.67 -16.58
C PRO A 16 -16.56 -14.84 -17.50
N MET A 17 -16.85 -14.58 -18.78
CA MET A 17 -17.18 -15.61 -19.76
C MET A 17 -15.98 -16.53 -20.04
N PHE A 18 -14.77 -15.98 -20.12
CA PHE A 18 -13.55 -16.79 -20.27
C PHE A 18 -13.29 -17.65 -19.04
N LEU A 19 -13.54 -17.13 -17.85
CA LEU A 19 -13.41 -17.90 -16.61
C LEU A 19 -14.41 -19.05 -16.54
N GLU A 20 -15.68 -18.80 -16.87
CA GLU A 20 -16.70 -19.85 -16.96
C GLU A 20 -16.36 -20.92 -18.00
N ALA A 21 -15.70 -20.54 -19.09
CA ALA A 21 -15.24 -21.44 -20.12
C ALA A 21 -13.91 -22.17 -19.80
N GLY A 22 -13.35 -21.99 -18.59
CA GLY A 22 -12.15 -22.70 -18.12
C GLY A 22 -10.84 -22.19 -18.72
N TYR A 23 -10.80 -20.95 -19.21
CA TYR A 23 -9.60 -20.40 -19.84
C TYR A 23 -8.48 -20.09 -18.86
N ALA A 24 -8.78 -19.85 -17.57
CA ALA A 24 -7.73 -19.64 -16.58
C ALA A 24 -6.93 -20.93 -16.32
N GLU A 25 -7.61 -22.07 -16.18
CA GLU A 25 -6.98 -23.39 -16.06
C GLU A 25 -6.20 -23.74 -17.33
N ALA A 26 -6.79 -23.48 -18.50
CA ALA A 26 -6.11 -23.69 -19.78
C ALA A 26 -4.86 -22.82 -19.91
N ALA A 27 -4.91 -21.56 -19.48
CA ALA A 27 -3.76 -20.65 -19.49
C ALA A 27 -2.62 -21.16 -18.60
N VAL A 28 -2.92 -21.70 -17.42
CA VAL A 28 -1.89 -22.35 -16.58
C VAL A 28 -1.25 -23.52 -17.31
N GLU A 29 -2.03 -24.38 -17.95
CA GLU A 29 -1.51 -25.50 -18.74
C GLU A 29 -0.71 -25.05 -19.97
N TRP A 30 -0.99 -23.87 -20.52
CA TRP A 30 -0.19 -23.27 -21.58
C TRP A 30 1.15 -22.76 -21.05
N ILE A 31 1.17 -22.04 -19.92
CA ILE A 31 2.43 -21.55 -19.31
C ILE A 31 3.37 -22.72 -18.98
N LYS A 32 2.85 -23.82 -18.42
CA LYS A 32 3.66 -25.03 -18.11
C LYS A 32 4.36 -25.63 -19.34
N LYS A 33 3.85 -25.36 -20.54
CA LYS A 33 4.37 -25.88 -21.81
C LYS A 33 5.22 -24.87 -22.55
N LEU A 34 5.34 -23.63 -22.05
CA LEU A 34 6.22 -22.63 -22.64
C LEU A 34 7.68 -23.09 -22.45
N PRO A 35 8.53 -22.96 -23.47
CA PRO A 35 9.93 -23.27 -23.33
C PRO A 35 10.61 -22.22 -22.44
N LEU A 36 11.40 -22.67 -21.45
CA LEU A 36 12.22 -21.79 -20.61
C LEU A 36 13.32 -21.04 -21.40
N VAL A 37 13.64 -21.50 -22.61
CA VAL A 37 14.68 -20.94 -23.48
C VAL A 37 14.04 -20.28 -24.71
N GLY A 38 14.28 -18.98 -24.87
CA GLY A 38 13.88 -18.21 -26.06
C GLY A 38 12.43 -17.73 -26.03
N LEU A 39 12.07 -17.01 -24.97
CA LEU A 39 10.72 -16.48 -24.70
C LEU A 39 10.26 -15.36 -25.64
N GLU A 40 11.07 -14.94 -26.59
CA GLU A 40 10.77 -13.80 -27.47
C GLU A 40 9.73 -14.10 -28.56
N LYS A 41 9.07 -15.26 -28.53
CA LYS A 41 8.09 -15.63 -29.56
C LYS A 41 6.75 -14.97 -29.26
N LYS A 42 6.10 -14.52 -30.33
CA LYS A 42 4.71 -13.98 -30.30
C LYS A 42 3.70 -14.90 -29.61
N PHE A 43 3.95 -16.22 -29.60
CA PHE A 43 3.13 -17.20 -28.89
C PHE A 43 3.21 -17.04 -27.37
N ASP A 44 4.42 -16.81 -26.86
CA ASP A 44 4.70 -16.73 -25.43
C ASP A 44 4.09 -15.44 -24.86
N LEU A 45 4.21 -14.32 -25.60
CA LEU A 45 3.56 -13.04 -25.26
C LEU A 45 2.04 -13.21 -25.08
N GLY A 46 1.35 -13.85 -26.04
CA GLY A 46 -0.11 -13.99 -25.98
C GLY A 46 -0.60 -14.85 -24.79
N VAL A 47 0.18 -15.84 -24.35
CA VAL A 47 -0.16 -16.62 -23.14
C VAL A 47 0.00 -15.76 -21.89
N ILE A 48 1.09 -15.01 -21.78
CA ILE A 48 1.33 -14.12 -20.64
C ILE A 48 0.27 -13.00 -20.60
N SER A 49 -0.16 -12.46 -21.75
CA SER A 49 -1.26 -11.48 -21.81
C SER A 49 -2.57 -12.04 -21.27
N ILE A 50 -2.93 -13.27 -21.64
CA ILE A 50 -4.16 -13.91 -21.15
C ILE A 50 -4.11 -14.06 -19.62
N VAL A 51 -2.94 -14.43 -19.09
CA VAL A 51 -2.74 -14.59 -17.65
C VAL A 51 -2.86 -13.26 -16.93
N TYR A 52 -2.16 -12.23 -17.42
CA TYR A 52 -2.28 -10.86 -16.93
C TYR A 52 -3.75 -10.40 -16.91
N ASN A 53 -4.43 -10.44 -18.06
CA ASN A 53 -5.80 -9.95 -18.20
C ASN A 53 -6.79 -10.68 -17.29
N LEU A 54 -6.72 -12.01 -17.22
CA LEU A 54 -7.64 -12.79 -16.39
C LEU A 54 -7.32 -12.63 -14.90
N SER A 55 -6.06 -12.43 -14.53
CA SER A 55 -5.66 -12.25 -13.12
C SER A 55 -6.16 -10.94 -12.51
N ARG A 56 -6.48 -9.93 -13.33
CA ARG A 56 -7.13 -8.68 -12.89
C ARG A 56 -8.57 -8.89 -12.42
N HIS A 57 -9.20 -10.02 -12.77
CA HIS A 57 -10.52 -10.39 -12.29
C HIS A 57 -10.42 -11.29 -11.04
N LYS A 58 -11.21 -11.01 -10.00
CA LYS A 58 -11.19 -11.76 -8.73
C LYS A 58 -11.31 -13.28 -8.92
N GLY A 59 -12.18 -13.72 -9.83
CA GLY A 59 -12.34 -15.13 -10.17
C GLY A 59 -11.11 -15.74 -10.85
N GLY A 60 -10.47 -15.00 -11.78
CA GLY A 60 -9.28 -15.49 -12.46
C GLY A 60 -8.08 -15.54 -11.54
N LEU A 61 -7.91 -14.53 -10.69
CA LEU A 61 -6.91 -14.53 -9.64
C LEU A 61 -7.06 -15.74 -8.70
N HIS A 62 -8.29 -16.04 -8.27
CA HIS A 62 -8.58 -17.21 -7.45
C HIS A 62 -8.19 -18.52 -8.16
N THR A 63 -8.56 -18.69 -9.43
CA THR A 63 -8.19 -19.86 -10.22
C THR A 63 -6.66 -19.98 -10.38
N PHE A 64 -5.96 -18.90 -10.71
CA PHE A 64 -4.51 -18.93 -10.88
C PHE A 64 -3.77 -19.33 -9.61
N ARG A 65 -4.25 -18.90 -8.44
CA ARG A 65 -3.71 -19.30 -7.13
C ARG A 65 -3.90 -20.78 -6.85
N GLN A 66 -5.12 -21.29 -7.05
CA GLN A 66 -5.41 -22.72 -6.86
C GLN A 66 -4.54 -23.62 -7.75
N ASN A 67 -4.06 -23.09 -8.86
CA ASN A 67 -3.26 -23.81 -9.84
C ASN A 67 -1.77 -23.45 -9.83
N HIS A 68 -1.28 -22.76 -8.79
CA HIS A 68 0.14 -22.41 -8.60
C HIS A 68 0.76 -21.64 -9.78
N ALA A 69 -0.03 -20.77 -10.43
CA ALA A 69 0.43 -20.01 -11.60
C ALA A 69 1.62 -19.10 -11.29
N PHE A 70 1.67 -18.53 -10.07
CA PHE A 70 2.77 -17.69 -9.63
C PHE A 70 4.08 -18.46 -9.57
N GLU A 71 4.09 -19.64 -8.96
CA GLU A 71 5.27 -20.49 -8.83
C GLU A 71 5.77 -20.97 -10.20
N ILE A 72 4.85 -21.25 -11.12
CA ILE A 72 5.20 -21.59 -12.51
C ILE A 72 5.85 -20.39 -13.21
N LEU A 73 5.27 -19.19 -13.06
CA LEU A 73 5.84 -17.97 -13.66
C LEU A 73 7.18 -17.57 -13.02
N MET A 74 7.41 -17.96 -11.77
CA MET A 74 8.67 -17.74 -11.07
C MET A 74 9.85 -18.53 -11.65
N GLU A 75 9.61 -19.61 -12.40
CA GLU A 75 10.67 -20.28 -13.18
C GLU A 75 11.29 -19.35 -14.24
N TYR A 76 10.57 -18.29 -14.62
CA TYR A 76 10.99 -17.26 -15.58
C TYR A 76 11.61 -16.03 -14.92
N LYS A 77 11.85 -16.06 -13.60
CA LYS A 77 12.48 -14.96 -12.84
C LYS A 77 13.78 -14.40 -13.46
N PRO A 78 14.68 -15.19 -14.07
CA PRO A 78 15.90 -14.65 -14.69
C PRO A 78 15.64 -13.59 -15.76
N PHE A 79 14.49 -13.63 -16.44
CA PHE A 79 14.10 -12.66 -17.47
C PHE A 79 13.52 -11.36 -16.89
N VAL A 80 13.21 -11.35 -15.59
CA VAL A 80 12.63 -10.21 -14.87
C VAL A 80 13.69 -9.47 -14.04
N ASN A 81 14.77 -10.17 -13.65
CA ASN A 81 15.97 -9.58 -13.06
C ASN A 81 16.83 -8.93 -14.17
N LEU A 82 16.46 -7.72 -14.58
CA LEU A 82 17.33 -6.85 -15.37
C LEU A 82 18.41 -6.27 -14.44
N GLU A 83 19.43 -7.06 -14.06
CA GLU A 83 20.69 -6.43 -13.73
C GLU A 83 21.20 -5.80 -15.03
N ASN A 84 21.48 -4.49 -15.02
CA ASN A 84 22.19 -3.82 -16.11
C ASN A 84 23.42 -4.68 -16.42
N VAL A 85 23.41 -5.34 -17.58
CA VAL A 85 24.57 -6.06 -18.10
C VAL A 85 25.51 -5.01 -18.68
N ASP A 86 26.06 -4.17 -17.80
CA ASP A 86 27.13 -3.21 -18.08
C ASP A 86 28.33 -3.56 -17.20
N GLU A 87 28.92 -4.73 -17.43
CA GLU A 87 30.36 -4.87 -17.27
C GLU A 87 30.93 -5.58 -18.49
N PRO A 88 31.64 -4.88 -19.40
CA PRO A 88 32.45 -5.58 -20.38
C PRO A 88 33.52 -6.40 -19.63
N PRO A 89 33.86 -7.61 -20.08
CA PRO A 89 34.90 -8.38 -19.43
C PRO A 89 36.23 -7.63 -19.53
N VAL A 90 36.70 -7.11 -18.40
CA VAL A 90 38.07 -6.62 -18.28
C VAL A 90 38.99 -7.84 -18.31
N SER A 91 39.72 -8.02 -19.41
CA SER A 91 40.99 -8.74 -19.37
C SER A 91 42.04 -7.97 -20.17
N LEU A 92 42.95 -7.38 -19.40
CA LEU A 92 44.20 -6.76 -19.79
C LEU A 92 45.09 -7.75 -20.54
N GLU A 93 45.52 -7.42 -21.75
CA GLU A 93 46.86 -7.80 -22.24
C GLU A 93 47.50 -6.61 -22.98
N ASN A 94 48.62 -6.16 -22.39
CA ASN A 94 49.54 -5.14 -22.89
C ASN A 94 50.17 -5.56 -24.22
N VAL A 95 50.15 -4.67 -25.23
CA VAL A 95 51.22 -4.59 -26.24
C VAL A 95 51.50 -3.12 -26.57
N ASN A 96 52.79 -2.76 -26.53
CA ASN A 96 53.39 -1.43 -26.62
C ASN A 96 53.37 -0.77 -28.03
N GLU A 97 53.24 0.58 -28.00
CA GLU A 97 53.78 1.64 -28.90
C GLU A 97 53.21 1.85 -30.33
N PRO A 98 53.37 3.05 -30.98
CA PRO A 98 54.01 4.34 -30.59
C PRO A 98 53.08 5.60 -30.74
N PRO A 99 53.50 6.85 -30.44
CA PRO A 99 52.59 7.98 -30.28
C PRO A 99 52.21 8.62 -31.63
N VAL A 100 50.91 8.89 -31.84
CA VAL A 100 50.42 9.64 -33.00
C VAL A 100 49.64 10.87 -32.51
N SER A 101 49.87 11.95 -33.26
CA SER A 101 49.58 13.37 -33.07
C SER A 101 48.13 13.75 -32.77
N LEU A 102 47.99 14.86 -32.04
CA LEU A 102 46.79 15.70 -31.92
C LEU A 102 46.33 16.16 -33.31
N GLU A 103 45.25 15.57 -33.82
CA GLU A 103 44.41 16.17 -34.85
C GLU A 103 42.96 16.14 -34.37
N ASP A 104 42.30 17.29 -34.52
CA ASP A 104 40.91 17.55 -34.19
C ASP A 104 39.99 16.48 -34.79
N VAL A 105 39.31 15.72 -33.93
CA VAL A 105 38.21 14.84 -34.33
C VAL A 105 36.95 15.37 -33.65
N ASP A 106 36.07 15.96 -34.46
CA ASP A 106 34.70 16.28 -34.09
C ASP A 106 34.07 15.07 -33.38
N GLU A 107 33.68 15.24 -32.11
CA GLU A 107 32.89 14.24 -31.39
C GLU A 107 31.58 14.04 -32.16
N PRO A 108 31.26 12.82 -32.62
CA PRO A 108 29.96 12.56 -33.20
C PRO A 108 28.92 12.70 -32.08
N PRO A 109 27.71 13.22 -32.36
CA PRO A 109 26.66 13.29 -31.36
C PRO A 109 26.40 11.89 -30.81
N VAL A 110 26.46 11.74 -29.48
CA VAL A 110 26.11 10.50 -28.79
C VAL A 110 24.66 10.17 -29.16
N ASN A 111 24.48 9.17 -30.01
CA ASN A 111 23.16 8.68 -30.38
C ASN A 111 22.61 7.87 -29.19
N LEU A 112 21.70 8.47 -28.42
CA LEU A 112 21.03 7.88 -27.25
C LEU A 112 19.98 6.81 -27.63
N GLU A 113 19.94 6.34 -28.88
CA GLU A 113 18.87 5.46 -29.38
C GLU A 113 18.90 4.00 -28.90
N ASN A 114 19.96 3.53 -28.22
CA ASN A 114 20.06 2.13 -27.79
C ASN A 114 20.23 1.97 -26.27
N VAL A 115 19.29 2.52 -25.50
CA VAL A 115 18.97 1.90 -24.20
C VAL A 115 18.06 0.73 -24.54
N ASP A 116 18.50 -0.51 -24.26
CA ASP A 116 17.70 -1.72 -24.50
C ASP A 116 16.39 -1.62 -23.73
N LYS A 117 15.32 -1.20 -24.41
CA LYS A 117 13.97 -1.18 -23.83
C LYS A 117 13.63 -2.60 -23.39
N PRO A 118 13.13 -2.81 -22.15
CA PRO A 118 12.63 -4.12 -21.74
C PRO A 118 11.62 -4.62 -22.79
N SER A 119 11.76 -5.84 -23.28
CA SER A 119 10.81 -6.37 -24.26
C SER A 119 9.40 -6.35 -23.66
N GLU A 120 8.38 -6.06 -24.48
CA GLU A 120 6.97 -5.99 -24.08
C GLU A 120 6.54 -7.18 -23.19
N MET A 121 7.12 -8.33 -23.46
CA MET A 121 6.92 -9.54 -22.68
C MET A 121 7.47 -9.47 -21.26
N MET A 122 8.68 -8.95 -21.05
CA MET A 122 9.27 -8.84 -19.71
C MET A 122 8.43 -7.93 -18.82
N GLN A 123 7.86 -6.88 -19.41
CA GLN A 123 6.96 -5.96 -18.74
C GLN A 123 5.68 -6.69 -18.32
N LEU A 124 5.06 -7.41 -19.25
CA LEU A 124 3.82 -8.13 -19.00
C LEU A 124 3.98 -9.29 -18.01
N LEU A 125 5.13 -9.97 -18.04
CA LEU A 125 5.52 -10.98 -17.06
C LEU A 125 5.68 -10.34 -15.67
N GLY A 126 6.38 -9.21 -15.58
CA GLY A 126 6.50 -8.44 -14.34
C GLY A 126 5.15 -8.02 -13.77
N MET A 127 4.30 -7.43 -14.60
CA MET A 127 2.94 -7.04 -14.22
C MET A 127 2.11 -8.23 -13.74
N SER A 128 2.19 -9.39 -14.43
CA SER A 128 1.53 -10.63 -14.01
C SER A 128 2.01 -11.10 -12.63
N LEU A 129 3.32 -11.03 -12.37
CA LEU A 129 3.90 -11.41 -11.08
C LEU A 129 3.41 -10.48 -9.95
N ILE A 130 3.25 -9.17 -10.20
CA ILE A 130 2.68 -8.24 -9.22
C ILE A 130 1.25 -8.64 -8.89
N VAL A 131 0.35 -8.73 -9.88
CA VAL A 131 -1.08 -9.04 -9.66
C VAL A 131 -1.25 -10.35 -8.87
N LEU A 132 -0.47 -11.37 -9.23
CA LEU A 132 -0.56 -12.68 -8.58
C LEU A 132 -0.02 -12.67 -7.15
N ALA A 133 1.00 -11.86 -6.85
CA ALA A 133 1.65 -11.83 -5.55
C ALA A 133 1.06 -10.82 -4.55
N THR A 134 0.38 -9.77 -4.99
CA THR A 134 -0.10 -8.69 -4.11
C THR A 134 -1.45 -8.94 -3.44
N SER A 135 -2.16 -10.03 -3.74
CA SER A 135 -3.56 -10.24 -3.36
C SER A 135 -3.82 -10.93 -2.00
N ASP A 136 -3.01 -10.62 -0.98
CA ASP A 136 -3.28 -10.79 0.47
C ASP A 136 -2.63 -11.92 1.29
N ASP A 137 -1.85 -12.88 0.75
CA ASP A 137 -1.17 -13.89 1.61
C ASP A 137 0.31 -14.19 1.27
N ASP A 138 0.79 -13.86 0.07
CA ASP A 138 2.11 -14.30 -0.42
C ASP A 138 3.21 -13.21 -0.48
N GLN A 139 2.89 -11.99 -0.02
CA GLN A 139 3.79 -10.85 -0.21
C GLN A 139 5.14 -11.07 0.46
N LYS A 140 5.22 -11.64 1.68
CA LYS A 140 6.48 -11.85 2.42
C LYS A 140 7.50 -12.75 1.73
N GLN A 141 7.10 -13.87 1.14
CA GLN A 141 8.02 -14.80 0.49
C GLN A 141 8.54 -14.25 -0.85
N ASN A 142 7.77 -13.35 -1.46
CA ASN A 142 8.01 -12.84 -2.80
C ASN A 142 8.41 -11.36 -2.85
N GLN A 143 8.63 -10.72 -1.68
CA GLN A 143 8.94 -9.28 -1.59
C GLN A 143 10.08 -8.88 -2.49
N GLU A 144 11.16 -9.67 -2.56
CA GLU A 144 12.32 -9.31 -3.39
C GLU A 144 11.97 -9.27 -4.89
N VAL A 145 11.08 -10.14 -5.35
CA VAL A 145 10.63 -10.16 -6.75
C VAL A 145 9.74 -8.96 -7.01
N ILE A 146 8.72 -8.75 -6.17
CA ILE A 146 7.79 -7.63 -6.31
C ILE A 146 8.56 -6.31 -6.27
N ARG A 147 9.53 -6.19 -5.35
CA ARG A 147 10.40 -5.04 -5.20
C ARG A 147 11.15 -4.73 -6.50
N LYS A 148 11.90 -5.68 -7.05
CA LYS A 148 12.68 -5.49 -8.30
C LYS A 148 11.78 -5.19 -9.50
N VAL A 149 10.67 -5.91 -9.64
CA VAL A 149 9.70 -5.63 -10.72
C VAL A 149 9.16 -4.21 -10.59
N THR A 150 8.81 -3.79 -9.37
CA THR A 150 8.28 -2.46 -9.10
C THR A 150 9.32 -1.38 -9.37
N GLU A 151 10.60 -1.60 -9.04
CA GLU A 151 11.70 -0.70 -9.42
C GLU A 151 11.80 -0.52 -10.94
N ASN A 152 11.71 -1.60 -11.70
CA ASN A 152 11.74 -1.56 -13.16
C ASN A 152 10.53 -0.82 -13.73
N LEU A 153 9.32 -1.16 -13.29
CA LEU A 153 8.09 -0.49 -13.70
C LEU A 153 8.09 1.00 -13.34
N TYR A 154 8.66 1.35 -12.19
CA TYR A 154 8.85 2.73 -11.78
C TYR A 154 9.80 3.48 -12.71
N GLY A 155 10.95 2.88 -13.05
CA GLY A 155 11.91 3.46 -14.01
C GLY A 155 11.28 3.69 -15.38
N MET A 156 10.56 2.69 -15.87
CA MET A 156 9.80 2.78 -17.11
C MET A 156 8.71 3.85 -17.10
N CYS A 157 7.94 3.94 -16.00
CA CYS A 157 6.92 4.97 -15.84
C CYS A 157 7.53 6.37 -15.86
N LYS A 158 8.72 6.52 -15.25
CA LYS A 158 9.46 7.77 -15.26
C LYS A 158 9.95 8.14 -16.65
N GLU A 159 10.60 7.21 -17.35
CA GLU A 159 11.03 7.42 -18.75
C GLU A 159 9.83 7.76 -19.65
N ALA A 160 8.73 7.01 -19.55
CA ALA A 160 7.49 7.25 -20.27
C ALA A 160 6.92 8.66 -20.05
N SER A 161 7.09 9.22 -18.84
CA SER A 161 6.65 10.58 -18.53
C SER A 161 7.48 11.65 -19.24
N GLU A 162 8.74 11.37 -19.60
CA GLU A 162 9.66 12.31 -20.25
C GLU A 162 9.47 12.39 -21.77
N TYR A 163 8.92 11.34 -22.42
CA TYR A 163 8.72 11.29 -23.88
C TYR A 163 7.24 11.48 -24.29
N ILE A 164 6.97 12.43 -25.20
CA ILE A 164 5.62 12.71 -25.70
C ILE A 164 5.04 11.50 -26.47
N ASP A 165 5.85 10.82 -27.27
CA ASP A 165 5.40 9.68 -28.09
C ASP A 165 4.97 8.50 -27.22
N PHE A 166 5.61 8.30 -26.07
CA PHE A 166 5.25 7.24 -25.12
C PHE A 166 3.89 7.50 -24.44
N ARG A 167 3.48 8.78 -24.32
CA ARG A 167 2.14 9.16 -23.87
C ARG A 167 1.08 8.91 -24.94
N CYS A 168 1.47 8.94 -26.21
CA CYS A 168 0.58 8.72 -27.36
C CYS A 168 0.34 7.23 -27.65
N ASP A 169 1.28 6.35 -27.29
CA ASP A 169 1.11 4.89 -27.42
C ASP A 169 0.19 4.27 -26.36
N GLY A 170 -0.24 5.06 -25.35
CA GLY A 170 -1.52 4.98 -24.61
C GLY A 170 -1.86 3.72 -23.79
N TYR A 171 -1.45 2.54 -24.24
CA TYR A 171 -1.81 1.23 -23.69
C TYR A 171 -0.89 0.78 -22.55
N LEU A 172 0.35 1.28 -22.48
CA LEU A 172 1.29 0.83 -21.45
C LEU A 172 1.24 1.62 -20.14
N LEU A 173 1.04 2.94 -20.19
CA LEU A 173 1.17 3.76 -18.98
C LEU A 173 0.08 3.48 -17.94
N SER A 174 -1.17 3.26 -18.38
CA SER A 174 -2.26 2.93 -17.44
C SER A 174 -2.03 1.60 -16.73
N ASP A 175 -1.56 0.58 -17.44
CA ASP A 175 -1.30 -0.74 -16.87
C ASP A 175 -0.09 -0.71 -15.93
N ILE A 176 0.99 -0.01 -16.31
CA ILE A 176 2.16 0.21 -15.44
C ILE A 176 1.74 0.94 -14.16
N LEU A 177 0.94 2.01 -14.27
CA LEU A 177 0.45 2.76 -13.12
C LEU A 177 -0.47 1.92 -12.22
N ASP A 178 -1.35 1.10 -12.80
CA ASP A 178 -2.23 0.18 -12.05
C ASP A 178 -1.38 -0.81 -11.22
N GLN A 179 -0.32 -1.35 -11.81
CA GLN A 179 0.60 -2.24 -11.08
C GLN A 179 1.44 -1.51 -10.03
N LEU A 180 1.87 -0.28 -10.30
CA LEU A 180 2.54 0.55 -9.29
C LEU A 180 1.60 0.86 -8.12
N GLU A 181 0.33 1.16 -8.38
CA GLU A 181 -0.68 1.35 -7.33
C GLU A 181 -0.82 0.08 -6.47
N CYS A 182 -0.96 -1.09 -7.10
CA CYS A 182 -1.03 -2.38 -6.39
C CYS A 182 0.21 -2.62 -5.53
N SER A 183 1.41 -2.43 -6.06
CA SER A 183 2.67 -2.61 -5.32
C SER A 183 2.86 -1.57 -4.22
N PHE A 184 2.44 -0.33 -4.42
CA PHE A 184 2.59 0.77 -3.45
C PHE A 184 1.62 0.67 -2.28
N ALA A 185 0.69 -0.29 -2.29
CA ALA A 185 -0.02 -0.70 -1.10
C ALA A 185 0.94 -1.30 -0.04
N ASN A 186 2.13 -1.77 -0.43
CA ASN A 186 3.15 -2.29 0.48
C ASN A 186 4.21 -1.23 0.80
N MET A 187 4.34 -0.90 2.10
CA MET A 187 5.26 0.14 2.55
C MET A 187 6.73 -0.18 2.27
N SER A 188 7.15 -1.43 2.48
CA SER A 188 8.54 -1.83 2.28
C SER A 188 8.97 -1.62 0.82
N ILE A 189 8.05 -1.83 -0.12
CA ILE A 189 8.26 -1.58 -1.55
C ILE A 189 8.34 -0.07 -1.81
N VAL A 190 7.40 0.73 -1.30
CA VAL A 190 7.44 2.21 -1.46
C VAL A 190 8.76 2.78 -0.93
N GLN A 191 9.14 2.44 0.29
CA GLN A 191 10.36 2.92 0.92
C GLN A 191 11.62 2.46 0.19
N HIS A 192 11.58 1.26 -0.36
CA HIS A 192 12.70 0.74 -1.12
C HIS A 192 12.83 1.46 -2.48
N VAL A 193 11.77 1.43 -3.30
CA VAL A 193 11.77 1.99 -4.66
C VAL A 193 12.06 3.49 -4.64
N LEU A 194 11.47 4.21 -3.69
CA LEU A 194 11.65 5.66 -3.55
C LEU A 194 12.85 6.05 -2.65
N GLY A 195 13.41 5.11 -1.87
CA GLY A 195 14.50 5.37 -0.92
C GLY A 195 15.90 5.00 -1.42
N ASN A 196 16.04 3.96 -2.25
CA ASN A 196 17.33 3.42 -2.70
C ASN A 196 17.96 4.15 -3.89
N GLN A 197 17.38 5.26 -4.36
CA GLN A 197 17.93 6.08 -5.45
C GLN A 197 19.16 6.86 -4.95
N SER A 198 20.34 6.23 -5.07
CA SER A 198 21.61 6.62 -4.46
C SER A 198 22.20 7.94 -4.95
N ASN A 199 21.67 8.58 -6.01
CA ASN A 199 22.17 9.87 -6.49
C ASN A 199 21.12 10.95 -6.81
N VAL A 200 19.81 10.67 -6.67
CA VAL A 200 18.75 11.65 -6.99
C VAL A 200 17.68 11.71 -5.89
N LYS A 201 18.06 12.11 -4.68
CA LYS A 201 17.09 12.36 -3.59
C LYS A 201 16.07 13.47 -3.88
N LYS A 202 16.25 14.27 -4.94
CA LYS A 202 15.53 15.54 -5.13
C LYS A 202 14.23 15.46 -5.94
N GLU A 203 13.93 14.38 -6.65
CA GLU A 203 12.78 14.36 -7.59
C GLU A 203 12.10 12.98 -7.72
N ARG A 204 12.22 12.13 -6.70
CA ARG A 204 11.72 10.74 -6.69
C ARG A 204 10.19 10.62 -6.70
N ILE A 205 9.47 11.63 -6.24
CA ILE A 205 8.00 11.64 -6.33
C ILE A 205 7.48 12.78 -7.21
N LYS A 206 8.38 13.68 -7.61
CA LYS A 206 8.06 14.88 -8.38
C LYS A 206 7.42 14.51 -9.72
N PHE A 207 7.94 13.48 -10.39
CA PHE A 207 7.40 13.07 -11.69
C PHE A 207 5.93 12.60 -11.60
N PHE A 208 5.48 11.91 -10.53
CA PHE A 208 4.06 11.55 -10.40
C PHE A 208 3.18 12.79 -10.33
N ALA A 209 3.64 13.79 -9.59
CA ALA A 209 2.93 15.04 -9.44
C ALA A 209 2.98 15.88 -10.74
N GLU A 210 4.12 15.89 -11.44
CA GLU A 210 4.29 16.49 -12.77
C GLU A 210 3.44 15.77 -13.82
N LEU A 211 3.33 14.45 -13.79
CA LEU A 211 2.50 13.68 -14.72
C LEU A 211 1.02 13.99 -14.52
N LEU A 212 0.57 14.04 -13.25
CA LEU A 212 -0.80 14.45 -12.91
C LEU A 212 -1.09 15.89 -13.35
N THR A 213 -0.15 16.81 -13.11
CA THR A 213 -0.34 18.25 -13.43
C THR A 213 -0.14 18.59 -14.91
N SER A 214 0.79 17.95 -15.61
CA SER A 214 1.04 18.22 -17.04
C SER A 214 0.04 17.53 -17.96
N THR A 215 -0.45 16.35 -17.58
CA THR A 215 -1.42 15.60 -18.39
C THR A 215 -2.85 16.08 -18.14
N TYR A 216 -3.15 16.52 -16.92
CA TYR A 216 -4.53 16.80 -16.48
C TYR A 216 -4.71 18.14 -15.76
N GLY A 217 -3.64 18.91 -15.57
CA GLY A 217 -3.67 20.19 -14.87
C GLY A 217 -4.05 21.33 -15.81
N LEU A 218 -5.14 22.00 -15.42
CA LEU A 218 -5.68 23.27 -15.93
C LEU A 218 -6.74 23.18 -17.04
N SER A 219 -6.86 22.09 -17.79
CA SER A 219 -8.01 21.82 -18.68
C SER A 219 -9.16 21.10 -17.96
N ILE A 220 -9.42 21.49 -16.71
CA ILE A 220 -10.47 20.90 -15.85
C ILE A 220 -11.91 21.32 -16.26
N ILE A 221 -12.09 21.67 -17.54
CA ILE A 221 -13.28 22.29 -18.13
C ILE A 221 -14.23 21.24 -18.75
N GLU A 222 -13.76 20.03 -19.04
CA GLU A 222 -14.59 18.94 -19.58
C GLU A 222 -14.39 17.64 -18.78
N GLU A 223 -15.41 16.77 -18.72
CA GLU A 223 -15.25 15.45 -18.11
C GLU A 223 -14.15 14.67 -18.86
N PRO A 224 -13.12 14.16 -18.16
CA PRO A 224 -12.05 13.40 -18.82
C PRO A 224 -12.65 12.17 -19.50
N LYS A 225 -12.05 11.75 -20.62
CA LYS A 225 -12.49 10.53 -21.30
C LYS A 225 -12.34 9.32 -20.36
N PRO A 226 -13.09 8.22 -20.55
CA PRO A 226 -13.06 7.08 -19.65
C PRO A 226 -11.65 6.53 -19.33
N TYR A 227 -10.74 6.49 -20.32
CA TYR A 227 -9.36 6.03 -20.11
C TYR A 227 -8.50 7.04 -19.33
N GLU A 228 -8.68 8.33 -19.59
CA GLU A 228 -7.99 9.42 -18.87
C GLU A 228 -8.39 9.42 -17.40
N LYS A 229 -9.67 9.13 -17.14
CA LYS A 229 -10.19 8.98 -15.78
C LYS A 229 -9.48 7.86 -15.01
N ILE A 230 -9.23 6.70 -15.64
CA ILE A 230 -8.52 5.58 -15.00
C ILE A 230 -7.10 6.01 -14.60
N ILE A 231 -6.33 6.55 -15.55
CA ILE A 231 -4.96 7.01 -15.30
C ILE A 231 -4.93 8.05 -14.17
N TRP A 232 -5.89 8.97 -14.20
CA TRP A 232 -6.00 10.03 -13.22
C TRP A 232 -6.36 9.53 -11.81
N GLU A 233 -7.31 8.60 -11.70
CA GLU A 233 -7.70 7.96 -10.43
C GLU A 233 -6.52 7.16 -9.84
N THR A 234 -5.83 6.37 -10.68
CA THR A 234 -4.65 5.60 -10.29
C THR A 234 -3.51 6.50 -9.82
N LEU A 235 -3.21 7.60 -10.53
CA LEU A 235 -2.20 8.56 -10.09
C LEU A 235 -2.54 9.21 -8.75
N LEU A 236 -3.81 9.54 -8.53
CA LEU A 236 -4.27 10.06 -7.23
C LEU A 236 -4.12 9.02 -6.12
N ASN A 237 -4.41 7.74 -6.37
CA ASN A 237 -4.21 6.68 -5.39
C ASN A 237 -2.72 6.47 -5.06
N ILE A 238 -1.85 6.47 -6.07
CA ILE A 238 -0.40 6.43 -5.87
C ILE A 238 0.06 7.62 -5.00
N LEU A 239 -0.36 8.84 -5.34
CA LEU A 239 0.00 10.05 -4.60
C LEU A 239 -0.60 10.07 -3.19
N LEU A 240 -1.77 9.46 -2.98
CA LEU A 240 -2.33 9.22 -1.66
C LEU A 240 -1.43 8.28 -0.85
N CYS A 241 -1.04 7.12 -1.40
CA CYS A 241 -0.12 6.19 -0.75
C CYS A 241 1.19 6.89 -0.36
N ILE A 242 1.79 7.64 -1.28
CA ILE A 242 3.00 8.43 -1.03
C ILE A 242 2.78 9.49 0.05
N SER A 243 1.67 10.21 0.02
CA SER A 243 1.36 11.29 0.97
C SER A 243 1.18 10.79 2.41
N ASN A 244 0.96 9.49 2.62
CA ASN A 244 0.87 8.91 3.96
C ASN A 244 2.19 8.98 4.72
N TYR A 245 3.33 9.12 4.03
CA TYR A 245 4.65 9.15 4.64
C TYR A 245 5.19 10.58 4.81
N ILE A 246 5.62 10.91 6.04
CA ILE A 246 6.11 12.24 6.42
C ILE A 246 7.26 12.72 5.52
N GLU A 247 8.18 11.80 5.18
CA GLU A 247 9.35 12.09 4.34
C GLU A 247 9.01 12.54 2.92
N TYR A 248 7.90 12.05 2.35
CA TYR A 248 7.45 12.41 1.00
C TYR A 248 6.50 13.62 1.00
N ARG A 249 5.80 13.89 2.11
CA ARG A 249 4.92 15.08 2.22
C ARG A 249 5.66 16.39 2.02
N ALA A 250 6.90 16.50 2.52
CA ALA A 250 7.71 17.70 2.35
C ALA A 250 8.06 17.94 0.87
N GLU A 251 8.39 16.87 0.14
CA GLU A 251 8.72 16.92 -1.29
C GLU A 251 7.46 17.22 -2.13
N LEU A 252 6.31 16.60 -1.83
CA LEU A 252 5.03 16.92 -2.48
C LEU A 252 4.61 18.39 -2.26
N ARG A 253 4.82 18.92 -1.05
CA ARG A 253 4.52 20.33 -0.73
C ARG A 253 5.41 21.31 -1.46
N ALA A 254 6.66 20.94 -1.73
CA ALA A 254 7.59 21.79 -2.46
C ALA A 254 7.14 22.01 -3.91
N TYR A 255 6.30 21.14 -4.46
CA TYR A 255 5.76 21.25 -5.80
C TYR A 255 4.43 22.04 -5.82
N GLY A 256 4.55 23.35 -6.05
CA GLY A 256 3.43 24.30 -5.93
C GLY A 256 2.25 24.04 -6.87
N GLU A 257 2.51 23.62 -8.12
CA GLU A 257 1.45 23.32 -9.10
C GLU A 257 0.56 22.16 -8.65
N PHE A 258 1.16 21.12 -8.08
CA PHE A 258 0.41 20.00 -7.50
C PHE A 258 -0.45 20.44 -6.32
N ARG A 259 0.08 21.29 -5.43
CA ARG A 259 -0.71 21.84 -4.32
C ARG A 259 -1.94 22.58 -4.85
N VAL A 260 -1.77 23.47 -5.83
CA VAL A 260 -2.87 24.23 -6.42
C VAL A 260 -3.89 23.30 -7.07
N LEU A 261 -3.44 22.27 -7.79
CA LEU A 261 -4.30 21.27 -8.39
C LEU A 261 -5.12 20.53 -7.33
N ILE A 262 -4.47 19.96 -6.30
CA ILE A 262 -5.14 19.22 -5.23
C ILE A 262 -6.14 20.13 -4.48
N GLU A 263 -5.76 21.35 -4.13
CA GLU A 263 -6.67 22.32 -3.51
C GLU A 263 -7.88 22.62 -4.40
N GLY A 264 -7.69 22.74 -5.71
CA GLY A 264 -8.77 22.88 -6.69
C GLY A 264 -9.70 21.67 -6.72
N LEU A 265 -9.14 20.46 -6.71
CA LEU A 265 -9.90 19.20 -6.73
C LEU A 265 -10.75 19.01 -5.47
N THR A 266 -10.26 19.42 -4.29
CA THR A 266 -11.03 19.27 -3.04
C THR A 266 -12.36 20.04 -3.02
N LYS A 267 -12.51 21.06 -3.86
CA LYS A 267 -13.74 21.87 -3.98
C LYS A 267 -14.85 21.15 -4.77
N ARG A 268 -14.53 20.02 -5.40
CA ARG A 268 -15.48 19.25 -6.22
C ARG A 268 -16.20 18.17 -5.39
N PRO A 269 -17.44 17.81 -5.77
CA PRO A 269 -18.14 16.69 -5.14
C PRO A 269 -17.41 15.37 -5.44
N LYS A 270 -17.47 14.43 -4.48
CA LYS A 270 -16.92 13.06 -4.60
C LYS A 270 -15.40 12.97 -4.84
N GLN A 271 -14.64 14.00 -4.46
CA GLN A 271 -13.17 14.02 -4.56
C GLN A 271 -12.48 13.65 -3.25
N ASP A 272 -12.78 12.47 -2.74
CA ASP A 272 -12.37 12.05 -1.40
C ASP A 272 -10.87 11.74 -1.32
N ILE A 273 -10.28 11.20 -2.37
CA ILE A 273 -8.82 10.97 -2.46
C ILE A 273 -8.05 12.30 -2.41
N ALA A 274 -8.46 13.31 -3.19
CA ALA A 274 -7.81 14.62 -3.19
C ALA A 274 -7.91 15.31 -1.82
N LYS A 275 -9.06 15.18 -1.12
CA LYS A 275 -9.22 15.67 0.26
C LYS A 275 -8.27 14.98 1.23
N ARG A 276 -8.08 13.66 1.12
CA ARG A 276 -7.12 12.89 1.93
C ARG A 276 -5.69 13.37 1.70
N ILE A 277 -5.28 13.51 0.44
CA ILE A 277 -3.96 14.03 0.08
C ILE A 277 -3.77 15.42 0.70
N LEU A 278 -4.70 16.36 0.48
CA LEU A 278 -4.58 17.71 1.03
C LEU A 278 -4.48 17.71 2.55
N SER A 279 -5.25 16.86 3.22
CA SER A 279 -5.15 16.71 4.67
C SER A 279 -3.77 16.24 5.11
N ASN A 280 -3.23 15.21 4.46
CA ASN A 280 -1.90 14.69 4.76
C ASN A 280 -0.84 15.78 4.63
N LEU A 281 -0.91 16.61 3.58
CA LEU A 281 0.01 17.73 3.37
C LEU A 281 -0.13 18.81 4.47
N LYS A 282 -1.34 19.06 4.98
CA LYS A 282 -1.61 20.06 6.03
C LYS A 282 -1.17 19.64 7.43
N LEU A 283 -1.07 18.34 7.73
CA LEU A 283 -0.63 17.83 9.04
C LEU A 283 0.73 18.38 9.48
N ASP A 284 1.60 18.72 8.53
CA ASP A 284 2.93 19.27 8.80
C ASP A 284 3.01 20.81 8.67
N GLU A 285 1.95 21.49 8.20
CA GLU A 285 1.87 22.96 8.13
C GLU A 285 1.35 23.57 9.44
N ASN A 286 0.40 22.89 10.07
CA ASN A 286 -0.14 23.27 11.38
C ASN A 286 0.24 22.19 12.40
N PRO A 287 1.47 22.16 12.91
CA PRO A 287 1.77 21.33 14.07
C PRO A 287 0.82 21.78 15.19
N ILE A 288 -0.15 20.93 15.55
CA ILE A 288 -1.02 21.18 16.69
C ILE A 288 -0.11 21.42 17.88
N THR A 289 -0.03 22.67 18.31
CA THR A 289 0.88 23.06 19.38
C THR A 289 0.32 22.38 20.63
N PRO A 290 1.09 21.51 21.30
CA PRO A 290 0.57 20.84 22.48
C PRO A 290 0.18 21.94 23.48
N PRO A 291 -1.06 21.94 24.03
CA PRO A 291 -1.37 22.81 25.14
C PRO A 291 -0.31 22.55 26.22
N HIS A 292 0.31 23.62 26.74
CA HIS A 292 1.38 23.54 27.73
C HIS A 292 1.01 22.53 28.83
N GLN A 293 1.56 21.31 28.76
CA GLN A 293 1.30 20.29 29.76
C GLN A 293 2.17 20.60 31.00
N GLN A 294 1.51 21.09 32.05
CA GLN A 294 2.07 21.01 33.39
C GLN A 294 2.25 19.52 33.73
N LYS A 295 3.46 19.15 34.16
CA LYS A 295 3.83 17.79 34.60
C LYS A 295 3.08 17.44 35.89
N THR A 296 1.83 17.04 35.80
CA THR A 296 1.14 16.27 36.85
C THR A 296 1.11 14.79 36.44
N LYS A 297 1.20 13.88 37.41
CA LYS A 297 1.06 12.43 37.19
C LYS A 297 -0.36 12.16 36.69
N GLN A 298 -0.56 12.15 35.37
CA GLN A 298 -1.83 11.81 34.74
C GLN A 298 -2.08 10.30 34.86
N GLN A 299 -3.33 9.92 35.15
CA GLN A 299 -3.75 8.52 35.15
C GLN A 299 -3.67 7.94 33.72
N PRO A 300 -3.41 6.63 33.56
CA PRO A 300 -3.42 6.01 32.25
C PRO A 300 -4.80 6.11 31.60
N LEU A 301 -4.80 6.22 30.27
CA LEU A 301 -5.98 6.39 29.45
C LEU A 301 -5.86 5.50 28.21
N ILE A 302 -6.90 4.71 27.95
CA ILE A 302 -7.07 3.95 26.71
C ILE A 302 -7.92 4.79 25.77
N TYR A 303 -7.41 5.07 24.59
CA TYR A 303 -8.17 5.69 23.51
C TYR A 303 -8.54 4.63 22.49
N ILE A 304 -9.82 4.53 22.11
CA ILE A 304 -10.28 3.60 21.08
C ILE A 304 -10.65 4.35 19.80
N SER A 305 -9.90 4.09 18.74
CA SER A 305 -10.17 4.54 17.39
C SER A 305 -10.96 3.48 16.64
N TYR A 306 -12.11 3.83 16.08
CA TYR A 306 -12.94 2.90 15.30
C TYR A 306 -13.78 3.65 14.26
N ASN A 307 -14.29 2.94 13.25
CA ASN A 307 -15.22 3.51 12.28
C ASN A 307 -16.67 3.37 12.76
N ARG A 308 -17.53 4.36 12.51
CA ARG A 308 -18.95 4.28 12.90
C ARG A 308 -19.71 3.07 12.33
N ALA A 309 -19.28 2.52 11.20
CA ALA A 309 -19.83 1.27 10.67
C ALA A 309 -19.60 0.07 11.62
N ASP A 310 -18.57 0.13 12.46
CA ASP A 310 -18.20 -0.88 13.45
C ASP A 310 -18.65 -0.51 14.88
N GLU A 311 -19.58 0.45 15.05
CA GLU A 311 -19.99 0.95 16.37
C GLU A 311 -20.55 -0.15 17.29
N GLU A 312 -21.35 -1.05 16.75
CA GLU A 312 -21.92 -2.16 17.52
C GLU A 312 -20.82 -3.06 18.09
N PHE A 313 -19.84 -3.44 17.26
CA PHE A 313 -18.69 -4.20 17.70
C PHE A 313 -17.86 -3.42 18.74
N CYS A 314 -17.62 -2.12 18.50
CA CYS A 314 -16.87 -1.27 19.41
C CYS A 314 -17.52 -1.19 20.80
N ARG A 315 -18.86 -1.06 20.87
CA ARG A 315 -19.59 -1.01 22.14
C ARG A 315 -19.44 -2.29 22.94
N LEU A 316 -19.62 -3.45 22.30
CA LEU A 316 -19.46 -4.74 22.96
C LEU A 316 -18.02 -4.95 23.45
N PHE A 317 -17.04 -4.55 22.64
CA PHE A 317 -15.63 -4.62 23.01
C PHE A 317 -15.29 -3.69 24.18
N VAL A 318 -15.75 -2.44 24.17
CA VAL A 318 -15.55 -1.46 25.27
C VAL A 318 -16.17 -1.97 26.58
N GLU A 319 -17.38 -2.53 26.51
CA GLU A 319 -18.07 -3.05 27.68
C GLU A 319 -17.27 -4.18 28.33
N GLU A 320 -16.77 -5.13 27.54
CA GLU A 320 -16.00 -6.26 28.05
C GLU A 320 -14.61 -5.85 28.54
N LEU A 321 -13.95 -4.93 27.83
CA LEU A 321 -12.66 -4.36 28.26
C LEU A 321 -12.81 -3.60 29.59
N SER A 322 -13.90 -2.86 29.78
CA SER A 322 -14.19 -2.13 31.02
C SER A 322 -14.46 -3.06 32.20
N ARG A 323 -15.09 -4.22 31.98
CA ARG A 323 -15.29 -5.24 33.03
C ARG A 323 -13.97 -5.91 33.44
N SER A 324 -13.05 -6.05 32.49
CA SER A 324 -11.81 -6.80 32.66
C SER A 324 -10.60 -5.93 33.03
N ASN A 325 -10.71 -4.59 33.00
CA ASN A 325 -9.59 -3.67 33.19
C ASN A 325 -10.01 -2.35 33.88
N ASN A 326 -9.15 -1.81 34.74
CA ASN A 326 -9.44 -0.62 35.55
C ASN A 326 -8.81 0.68 35.00
N ILE A 327 -8.52 0.75 33.71
CA ILE A 327 -8.01 1.97 33.06
C ILE A 327 -9.20 2.72 32.44
N GLU A 328 -9.20 4.05 32.54
CA GLU A 328 -10.18 4.91 31.88
C GLU A 328 -10.16 4.64 30.37
N ILE A 329 -11.33 4.34 29.79
CA ILE A 329 -11.50 4.15 28.34
C ILE A 329 -12.20 5.38 27.78
N TRP A 330 -11.64 5.94 26.73
CA TRP A 330 -12.23 7.03 25.98
C TRP A 330 -12.59 6.56 24.57
N VAL A 331 -13.84 6.83 24.18
CA VAL A 331 -14.39 6.53 22.86
C VAL A 331 -15.34 7.65 22.42
N ASP A 332 -15.38 7.96 21.13
CA ASP A 332 -16.07 9.16 20.63
C ASP A 332 -17.59 9.10 20.81
N TYR A 333 -18.23 7.93 20.66
CA TYR A 333 -19.69 7.79 20.79
C TYR A 333 -20.23 8.11 22.19
N GLU A 334 -19.40 8.03 23.22
CA GLU A 334 -19.74 8.40 24.61
C GLU A 334 -19.47 9.88 24.90
N ASN A 335 -18.57 10.51 24.15
CA ASN A 335 -17.93 11.77 24.53
C ASN A 335 -18.13 12.90 23.51
N VAL A 336 -18.65 12.61 22.32
CA VAL A 336 -18.86 13.58 21.24
C VAL A 336 -20.30 13.50 20.72
N SER A 337 -21.07 14.56 20.97
CA SER A 337 -22.50 14.64 20.65
C SER A 337 -22.80 15.24 19.27
N SER A 338 -21.83 15.84 18.57
CA SER A 338 -22.00 16.36 17.20
C SER A 338 -20.71 16.31 16.36
N SER A 339 -20.84 16.22 15.03
CA SER A 339 -19.70 16.09 14.10
C SER A 339 -18.88 17.36 13.90
N GLU A 340 -19.36 18.52 14.37
CA GLU A 340 -18.69 19.81 14.14
C GLU A 340 -17.48 20.04 15.08
N ASP A 341 -17.39 19.32 16.21
CA ASP A 341 -16.34 19.47 17.24
C ASP A 341 -15.46 18.21 17.46
N LEU A 342 -15.50 17.25 16.52
CA LEU A 342 -14.85 15.94 16.68
C LEU A 342 -13.33 16.07 16.90
N TRP A 343 -12.65 16.88 16.09
CA TRP A 343 -11.19 17.00 16.14
C TRP A 343 -10.68 17.77 17.37
N ASP A 344 -11.38 18.82 17.78
CA ASP A 344 -11.04 19.60 18.98
C ASP A 344 -11.21 18.77 20.26
N SER A 345 -12.11 17.78 20.23
CA SER A 345 -12.33 16.84 21.32
C SER A 345 -11.36 15.65 21.29
N VAL A 346 -11.05 15.11 20.11
CA VAL A 346 -10.23 13.90 19.93
C VAL A 346 -8.73 14.17 20.04
N ALA A 347 -8.21 15.25 19.44
CA ALA A 347 -6.77 15.52 19.41
C ALA A 347 -6.13 15.65 20.81
N PRO A 348 -6.73 16.33 21.81
CA PRO A 348 -6.19 16.40 23.16
C PRO A 348 -6.16 15.04 23.86
N ILE A 349 -7.15 14.18 23.56
CA ILE A 349 -7.26 12.85 24.15
C ILE A 349 -6.18 11.92 23.59
N ILE A 350 -5.96 11.92 22.28
CA ILE A 350 -4.88 11.16 21.64
C ILE A 350 -3.51 11.52 22.24
N GLN A 351 -3.27 12.80 22.54
CA GLN A 351 -2.03 13.25 23.19
C GLN A 351 -1.90 12.80 24.65
N ARG A 352 -3.03 12.51 25.31
CA ARG A 352 -3.08 12.07 26.72
C ARG A 352 -3.08 10.55 26.85
N ALA A 353 -3.47 9.83 25.79
CA ALA A 353 -3.55 8.38 25.75
C ALA A 353 -2.20 7.73 26.07
N THR A 354 -2.24 6.71 26.94
CA THR A 354 -1.10 5.82 27.19
C THR A 354 -1.16 4.60 26.29
N ILE A 355 -2.37 4.21 25.88
CA ILE A 355 -2.62 3.10 24.97
C ILE A 355 -3.64 3.56 23.94
N ILE A 356 -3.37 3.24 22.68
CA ILE A 356 -4.29 3.48 21.57
C ILE A 356 -4.69 2.12 21.00
N ILE A 357 -5.97 1.80 21.10
CA ILE A 357 -6.57 0.61 20.47
C ILE A 357 -7.22 1.07 19.16
N VAL A 358 -6.92 0.40 18.06
CA VAL A 358 -7.45 0.70 16.73
C VAL A 358 -8.25 -0.50 16.25
N LEU A 359 -9.56 -0.31 16.11
CA LEU A 359 -10.48 -1.30 15.55
C LEU A 359 -10.50 -1.15 14.03
N VAL A 360 -9.89 -2.11 13.33
CA VAL A 360 -9.67 -2.03 11.88
C VAL A 360 -10.68 -2.89 11.11
N SER A 361 -11.25 -2.25 10.10
CA SER A 361 -12.21 -2.81 9.14
C SER A 361 -11.96 -2.19 7.76
N ASN A 362 -12.56 -2.72 6.70
CA ASN A 362 -12.50 -2.06 5.39
C ASN A 362 -13.08 -0.64 5.44
N ALA A 363 -14.18 -0.44 6.19
CA ALA A 363 -14.77 0.89 6.39
C ALA A 363 -13.84 1.84 7.14
N TYR A 364 -13.02 1.35 8.08
CA TYR A 364 -11.99 2.14 8.75
C TYR A 364 -10.93 2.64 7.76
N TRP A 365 -10.45 1.79 6.86
CA TRP A 365 -9.43 2.15 5.86
C TRP A 365 -9.94 3.12 4.79
N ASP A 366 -11.20 2.97 4.43
CA ASP A 366 -11.88 3.83 3.45
C ASP A 366 -12.23 5.20 4.05
N SER A 367 -12.31 5.31 5.37
CA SER A 367 -12.65 6.53 6.09
C SER A 367 -11.50 7.51 6.20
N ILE A 368 -11.69 8.70 5.62
CA ILE A 368 -10.77 9.83 5.72
C ILE A 368 -10.50 10.21 7.18
N VAL A 369 -11.57 10.31 7.98
CA VAL A 369 -11.50 10.83 9.36
C VAL A 369 -10.69 9.88 10.24
N ASN A 370 -10.97 8.58 10.15
CA ASN A 370 -10.26 7.56 10.94
C ASN A 370 -8.78 7.46 10.53
N PHE A 371 -8.51 7.55 9.22
CA PHE A 371 -7.12 7.52 8.76
C PHE A 371 -6.32 8.75 9.19
N GLN A 372 -6.93 9.95 9.18
CA GLN A 372 -6.31 11.17 9.71
C GLN A 372 -6.02 11.04 11.21
N GLU A 373 -6.95 10.48 11.96
CA GLU A 373 -6.85 10.24 13.39
C GLU A 373 -5.68 9.31 13.73
N LEU A 374 -5.60 8.16 13.05
CA LEU A 374 -4.50 7.21 13.21
C LEU A 374 -3.15 7.83 12.81
N THR A 375 -3.12 8.54 11.68
CA THR A 375 -1.91 9.21 11.22
C THR A 375 -1.46 10.29 12.21
N TYR A 376 -2.39 11.07 12.74
CA TYR A 376 -2.10 12.09 13.75
C TYR A 376 -1.57 11.46 15.04
N ALA A 377 -2.18 10.38 15.52
CA ALA A 377 -1.70 9.63 16.69
C ALA A 377 -0.27 9.14 16.47
N MET A 378 -0.01 8.48 15.34
CA MET A 378 1.31 7.93 15.02
C MET A 378 2.37 9.01 14.86
N THR A 379 2.03 10.16 14.27
CA THR A 379 3.00 11.24 13.99
C THR A 379 3.27 12.12 15.22
N SER A 380 2.23 12.52 15.95
CA SER A 380 2.33 13.38 17.13
C SER A 380 3.05 12.67 18.29
N LEU A 381 2.83 11.36 18.44
CA LEU A 381 3.45 10.58 19.50
C LEU A 381 4.89 10.14 19.16
N LYS A 382 5.22 9.95 17.87
CA LYS A 382 6.61 9.75 17.41
C LYS A 382 7.49 11.00 17.63
N LYS A 383 6.96 12.21 17.45
CA LYS A 383 7.70 13.46 17.74
C LYS A 383 7.93 13.69 19.24
N GLN A 384 7.10 13.11 20.12
CA GLN A 384 7.26 13.16 21.58
C GLN A 384 8.15 12.03 22.16
N SER A 385 8.71 11.17 21.31
CA SER A 385 9.41 9.92 21.69
C SER A 385 10.80 10.07 22.34
N GLN A 386 11.10 11.21 22.96
CA GLN A 386 12.14 11.24 23.98
C GLN A 386 11.59 11.00 25.40
N SER A 387 10.26 10.87 25.59
CA SER A 387 9.69 10.83 26.96
C SER A 387 8.43 9.97 27.22
N LYS A 388 7.65 9.52 26.23
CA LYS A 388 6.42 8.73 26.47
C LYS A 388 6.39 7.47 25.59
N ASN A 389 6.35 6.30 26.22
CA ASN A 389 6.03 5.03 25.57
C ASN A 389 4.51 4.94 25.44
N VAL A 390 3.97 5.21 24.26
CA VAL A 390 2.56 4.92 23.95
C VAL A 390 2.50 3.59 23.21
N SER A 391 1.66 2.67 23.69
CA SER A 391 1.42 1.38 23.04
C SER A 391 0.28 1.49 22.04
N PHE A 392 0.45 0.90 20.85
CA PHE A 392 -0.60 0.78 19.85
C PHE A 392 -1.03 -0.69 19.73
N ILE A 393 -2.33 -0.95 19.73
CA ILE A 393 -2.90 -2.30 19.60
C ILE A 393 -3.94 -2.26 18.49
N PHE A 394 -3.79 -3.12 17.49
CA PHE A 394 -4.71 -3.20 16.36
C PHE A 394 -5.55 -4.47 16.44
N ILE A 395 -6.85 -4.33 16.21
CA ILE A 395 -7.84 -5.39 16.36
C ILE A 395 -8.74 -5.43 15.13
N GLU A 396 -8.83 -6.57 14.47
CA GLU A 396 -9.73 -6.74 13.33
C GLU A 396 -11.17 -6.90 13.80
N THR A 397 -12.10 -6.18 13.16
CA THR A 397 -13.55 -6.25 13.49
C THR A 397 -14.30 -7.28 12.65
N GLY A 398 -13.66 -7.89 11.64
CA GLY A 398 -14.25 -8.91 10.78
C GLY A 398 -13.24 -9.71 9.98
N GLN A 399 -13.69 -10.79 9.33
CA GLN A 399 -12.82 -11.69 8.54
C GLN A 399 -12.23 -11.01 7.29
N ASP A 400 -12.93 -10.02 6.74
CA ASP A 400 -12.53 -9.31 5.52
C ASP A 400 -11.50 -8.19 5.77
N ALA A 401 -11.12 -7.93 7.02
CA ALA A 401 -10.14 -6.90 7.39
C ALA A 401 -8.67 -7.33 7.22
N ALA A 402 -8.43 -8.60 6.83
CA ALA A 402 -7.10 -9.21 6.76
C ALA A 402 -6.16 -8.57 5.72
N GLY A 403 -6.70 -7.99 4.64
CA GLY A 403 -5.92 -7.46 3.50
C GLY A 403 -5.04 -6.25 3.79
N LYS A 404 -5.00 -5.74 5.04
CA LYS A 404 -4.13 -4.62 5.45
C LYS A 404 -3.20 -4.94 6.63
N ARG A 405 -3.07 -6.23 7.00
CA ARG A 405 -2.20 -6.67 8.10
C ARG A 405 -0.74 -6.24 7.94
N GLU A 406 -0.23 -6.24 6.71
CA GLU A 406 1.17 -5.85 6.47
C GLU A 406 1.42 -4.38 6.81
N TRP A 407 0.52 -3.48 6.40
CA TRP A 407 0.60 -2.05 6.69
C TRP A 407 0.69 -1.78 8.19
N ILE A 408 -0.14 -2.46 8.98
CA ILE A 408 -0.12 -2.34 10.44
C ILE A 408 1.16 -2.92 11.04
N SER A 409 1.58 -4.12 10.59
CA SER A 409 2.77 -4.80 11.14
C SER A 409 4.07 -4.04 10.90
N ASP A 410 4.10 -3.24 9.83
CA ASP A 410 5.22 -2.37 9.47
C ASP A 410 5.21 -1.06 10.27
N LEU A 411 4.02 -0.57 10.63
CA LEU A 411 3.83 0.67 11.39
C LEU A 411 4.13 0.51 12.88
N THR A 412 3.79 -0.66 13.42
CA THR A 412 3.98 -1.02 14.82
C THR A 412 4.62 -2.38 14.85
N LYS A 413 5.78 -2.51 15.49
CA LYS A 413 6.44 -3.81 15.73
C LYS A 413 5.59 -4.77 16.60
N ASP A 414 4.36 -4.37 16.90
CA ASP A 414 3.38 -4.98 17.78
C ASP A 414 2.43 -5.89 16.99
N LYS A 415 1.82 -6.88 17.66
CA LYS A 415 1.00 -7.89 16.99
C LYS A 415 -0.43 -7.38 16.80
N ILE A 416 -0.98 -7.70 15.63
CA ILE A 416 -2.39 -7.54 15.31
C ILE A 416 -3.17 -8.67 15.97
N ILE A 417 -4.29 -8.34 16.59
CA ILE A 417 -5.20 -9.32 17.16
C ILE A 417 -6.25 -9.62 16.09
N SER A 418 -6.22 -10.85 15.59
CA SER A 418 -7.15 -11.30 14.56
C SER A 418 -8.58 -11.35 15.09
N TYR A 419 -9.53 -11.14 14.18
CA TYR A 419 -10.94 -11.19 14.50
C TYR A 419 -11.32 -12.55 15.09
N ASN A 420 -12.13 -12.53 16.15
CA ASN A 420 -12.71 -13.70 16.75
C ASN A 420 -14.19 -13.42 17.08
N GLN A 421 -15.07 -14.37 16.79
CA GLN A 421 -16.49 -14.23 17.10
C GLN A 421 -16.76 -14.13 18.62
N ASN A 422 -15.82 -14.59 19.44
CA ASN A 422 -15.89 -14.49 20.89
C ASN A 422 -15.11 -13.25 21.38
N ILE A 423 -15.84 -12.20 21.77
CA ILE A 423 -15.30 -10.93 22.25
C ILE A 423 -14.44 -11.10 23.50
N ASP A 424 -14.82 -11.97 24.43
CA ASP A 424 -14.03 -12.24 25.65
C ASP A 424 -12.64 -12.75 25.30
N GLN A 425 -12.52 -13.61 24.29
CA GLN A 425 -11.22 -14.10 23.82
C GLN A 425 -10.39 -12.97 23.19
N MET A 426 -11.02 -12.02 22.50
CA MET A 426 -10.34 -10.86 21.94
C MET A 426 -9.84 -9.92 23.04
N VAL A 427 -10.67 -9.59 24.03
CA VAL A 427 -10.28 -8.75 25.17
C VAL A 427 -9.14 -9.42 25.95
N ASN A 428 -9.21 -10.72 26.21
CA ASN A 428 -8.12 -11.44 26.86
C ASN A 428 -6.82 -11.38 26.05
N ALA A 429 -6.90 -11.55 24.73
CA ALA A 429 -5.73 -11.40 23.86
C ALA A 429 -5.12 -9.98 23.96
N VAL A 430 -5.95 -8.93 24.03
CA VAL A 430 -5.51 -7.54 24.22
C VAL A 430 -4.78 -7.35 25.55
N LEU A 431 -5.36 -7.86 26.64
CA LEU A 431 -4.79 -7.75 27.98
C LEU A 431 -3.51 -8.56 28.16
N GLU A 432 -3.38 -9.70 27.47
CA GLU A 432 -2.15 -10.48 27.45
C GLU A 432 -1.07 -9.87 26.55
N HIS A 433 -1.47 -9.10 25.53
CA HIS A 433 -0.56 -8.53 24.55
C HIS A 433 0.33 -7.44 25.13
N ASP A 434 -0.22 -6.58 25.98
CA ASP A 434 0.48 -5.43 26.53
C ASP A 434 0.72 -5.60 28.04
N ALA A 435 2.00 -5.63 28.44
CA ALA A 435 2.38 -5.83 29.84
C ALA A 435 1.90 -4.69 30.77
N PHE A 436 1.67 -3.49 30.21
CA PHE A 436 1.10 -2.38 30.95
C PHE A 436 -0.39 -2.62 31.18
N LEU A 437 -1.17 -3.01 30.18
CA LEU A 437 -2.56 -3.43 30.33
C LEU A 437 -2.72 -4.55 31.36
N LYS A 438 -1.87 -5.57 31.28
CA LYS A 438 -1.89 -6.72 32.21
C LYS A 438 -1.78 -6.33 33.69
N LYS A 439 -1.11 -5.22 33.99
CA LYS A 439 -0.98 -4.70 35.37
C LYS A 439 -2.30 -4.18 35.94
N TYR A 440 -3.23 -3.77 35.08
CA TYR A 440 -4.51 -3.18 35.45
C TYR A 440 -5.69 -4.14 35.21
N THR A 441 -5.41 -5.36 34.75
CA THR A 441 -6.40 -6.44 34.62
C THR A 441 -7.03 -6.73 35.97
N LEU A 442 -8.35 -6.68 36.01
CA LEU A 442 -9.12 -7.08 37.19
C LEU A 442 -9.09 -8.60 37.28
N VAL A 443 -8.67 -9.13 38.44
CA VAL A 443 -8.75 -10.57 38.68
C VAL A 443 -10.23 -10.95 38.76
N THR A 444 -10.80 -11.41 37.66
CA THR A 444 -12.13 -12.01 37.65
C THR A 444 -12.05 -13.30 38.48
N ASN A 445 -12.76 -13.32 39.61
CA ASN A 445 -12.92 -14.49 40.47
C ASN A 445 -13.79 -15.57 39.79
N SER A 446 -13.36 -16.09 38.65
CA SER A 446 -13.98 -17.26 38.01
C SER A 446 -13.72 -18.54 38.81
N ALA A 447 -12.82 -18.50 39.80
CA ALA A 447 -12.47 -19.63 40.67
C ALA A 447 -13.38 -19.82 41.91
N LYS A 448 -14.37 -18.94 42.18
CA LYS A 448 -15.25 -19.08 43.37
C LYS A 448 -16.58 -19.78 43.12
N ILE A 449 -17.00 -19.99 41.87
CA ILE A 449 -18.27 -20.67 41.58
C ILE A 449 -18.11 -22.21 41.57
N ALA A 450 -16.89 -22.74 41.40
CA ALA A 450 -16.62 -24.18 41.47
C ALA A 450 -16.46 -24.73 42.92
N VAL A 451 -16.28 -23.88 43.93
CA VAL A 451 -16.02 -24.30 45.32
C VAL A 451 -17.29 -24.23 46.20
N GLN A 452 -18.35 -23.53 45.77
CA GLN A 452 -19.62 -23.48 46.50
C GLN A 452 -20.65 -24.56 46.10
N SER A 453 -20.42 -25.33 45.02
CA SER A 453 -21.31 -26.45 44.65
C SER A 453 -20.98 -27.79 45.31
N HIS A 454 -19.88 -27.89 46.08
CA HIS A 454 -19.43 -29.14 46.71
C HIS A 454 -19.62 -29.20 48.24
N ILE A 455 -20.36 -28.26 48.85
CA ILE A 455 -20.63 -28.26 50.31
C ILE A 455 -22.10 -28.58 50.67
N CYS A 456 -22.98 -28.81 49.69
CA CYS A 456 -24.36 -29.28 49.95
C CYS A 456 -24.59 -30.72 49.46
N THR A 457 -23.84 -31.70 49.99
CA THR A 457 -24.26 -33.11 50.00
C THR A 457 -23.64 -33.88 51.16
N ILE A 458 -23.87 -33.46 52.40
CA ILE A 458 -23.88 -34.35 53.58
C ILE A 458 -24.92 -33.80 54.57
N ILE A 459 -26.11 -34.39 54.57
CA ILE A 459 -26.96 -34.86 55.69
C ILE A 459 -28.27 -35.36 55.07
#